data_AF-A0A533ZNR2-F1
#
_entry.id   AF-A0A533ZNR2-F1
#
_cell.length_a   1.000
_cell.length_b   1.000
_cell.length_c   1.000
_cell.angle_alpha   90.00
_cell.angle_beta   90.00
_cell.angle_gamma   90.00
#
_symmetry.space_group_name_H-M   'P 1'
#
loop_
_entity.id
_entity.type
_entity.pdbx_description
1 polymer ?
#
loop_
_entity_poly.entity_id
_entity_poly.type
_entity_poly.pdbx_seq_one_letter_code
_entity_poly.pdbx_strand_id
1 'polypeptide(L)'
;MKIEYSKGAQATPELIQLHRRVSEDSGGRKKKVMLVFPPDWYPSEPYLSLPTLTSVLRAAGHQVVQKDVNLEMYDWFFSADFLRRVLKKVPQQLDRLRKLSKKRELEESEVELQLALCDCTRERIAELIEKAETAKRIVRSQEFYEADKLEWAINVFREVTATISLVYAPARICMPPMETDLSYKVFASAEVLEAVQDSQVNVYRDVFEHILRPCIEAERPDVVGISIVLQQQLFSTMTFCALIKEHFPHIHVTIGGNTVTRLRDALPDTPNLFALFDSAVVYEGETAFLQLVEAVGAGRDLAGIPNLIYRDGAGIHTSPLTYAEDMAALPPPDFDGLPLEKYFVPDRILPYLATRG
;
A
#
# COMPACT_ATOMS: atom_id res chain seq x y z
N MET A 1 -11.63 -3.18 20.08
CA MET A 1 -11.60 -1.76 20.46
C MET A 1 -12.81 -1.14 19.80
N LYS A 2 -13.85 -0.75 20.54
CA LYS A 2 -15.10 -0.23 19.95
C LYS A 2 -14.79 1.03 19.14
N ILE A 3 -15.18 1.05 17.86
CA ILE A 3 -15.14 2.26 17.06
C ILE A 3 -16.23 3.20 17.60
N GLU A 4 -15.84 4.26 18.30
CA GLU A 4 -16.80 5.27 18.75
C GLU A 4 -17.14 6.23 17.60
N TYR A 5 -18.38 6.10 17.10
CA TYR A 5 -19.02 7.03 16.17
C TYR A 5 -19.50 8.30 16.89
N SER A 6 -18.68 8.88 17.78
CA SER A 6 -19.06 10.01 18.64
C SER A 6 -18.92 11.39 17.98
N LYS A 7 -18.33 11.46 16.78
CA LYS A 7 -18.12 12.70 16.02
C LYS A 7 -19.01 12.71 14.78
N GLY A 8 -19.86 13.73 14.64
CA GLY A 8 -20.80 13.89 13.53
C GLY A 8 -22.21 13.35 13.81
N ALA A 9 -23.17 13.75 12.97
CA ALA A 9 -24.52 13.20 13.02
C ALA A 9 -24.52 11.83 12.33
N GLN A 10 -25.06 10.81 12.99
CA GLN A 10 -25.23 9.51 12.36
C GLN A 10 -26.27 9.61 11.23
N ALA A 11 -25.85 9.31 10.01
CA ALA A 11 -26.73 9.26 8.86
C ALA A 11 -27.72 8.09 9.02
N THR A 12 -29.00 8.36 8.81
CA THR A 12 -30.04 7.33 8.84
C THR A 12 -29.95 6.43 7.61
N PRO A 13 -30.33 5.14 7.70
CA PRO A 13 -30.40 4.26 6.53
C PRO A 13 -31.26 4.82 5.39
N GLU A 14 -32.35 5.55 5.69
CA GLU A 14 -33.16 6.17 4.61
C GLU A 14 -32.41 7.27 3.87
N LEU A 15 -31.56 8.04 4.55
CA LEU A 15 -30.77 9.11 3.93
C LEU A 15 -29.68 8.53 3.02
N ILE A 16 -29.08 7.41 3.43
CA ILE A 16 -28.14 6.64 2.60
C ILE A 16 -28.83 6.04 1.36
N GLN A 17 -30.01 5.41 1.55
CA GLN A 17 -30.78 4.84 0.44
C GLN A 17 -31.28 5.92 -0.54
N LEU A 18 -31.62 7.11 -0.05
CA LEU A 18 -32.02 8.23 -0.90
C LEU A 18 -30.86 8.67 -1.80
N HIS A 19 -29.66 8.85 -1.24
CA HIS A 19 -28.46 9.15 -2.04
C HIS A 19 -28.17 8.06 -3.07
N ARG A 20 -28.34 6.79 -2.69
CA ARG A 20 -28.16 5.65 -3.59
C ARG A 20 -29.17 5.66 -4.75
N ARG A 21 -30.46 5.86 -4.49
CA ARG A 21 -31.50 5.95 -5.54
C ARG A 21 -31.25 7.12 -6.47
N VAL A 22 -30.86 8.28 -5.94
CA VAL A 22 -30.48 9.45 -6.75
C VAL A 22 -29.24 9.14 -7.62
N SER A 23 -28.32 8.31 -7.12
CA SER A 23 -27.17 7.80 -7.87
C SER A 23 -27.55 6.83 -9.00
N GLU A 24 -28.43 5.87 -8.70
CA GLU A 24 -28.92 4.87 -9.67
C GLU A 24 -29.76 5.52 -10.77
N ASP A 25 -30.65 6.46 -10.44
CA ASP A 25 -31.51 7.20 -11.39
C ASP A 25 -30.73 8.17 -12.27
N SER A 26 -29.56 8.65 -11.82
CA SER A 26 -28.74 9.60 -12.60
C SER A 26 -27.84 8.93 -13.65
N GLY A 27 -27.93 7.60 -13.82
CA GLY A 27 -27.21 6.88 -14.87
C GLY A 27 -25.69 7.07 -14.78
N GLY A 28 -25.16 7.13 -13.56
CA GLY A 28 -23.74 7.39 -13.30
C GLY A 28 -22.83 6.52 -14.17
N ARG A 29 -21.85 7.15 -14.81
CA ARG A 29 -20.92 6.44 -15.71
C ARG A 29 -20.17 5.38 -14.91
N LYS A 30 -20.34 4.10 -15.28
CA LYS A 30 -19.60 2.98 -14.69
C LYS A 30 -18.11 3.30 -14.67
N LYS A 31 -17.54 3.32 -13.48
CA LYS A 31 -16.12 3.56 -13.24
C LYS A 31 -15.31 2.28 -13.19
N LYS A 32 -14.02 2.44 -13.51
CA LYS A 32 -13.01 1.44 -13.23
C LYS A 32 -12.22 1.86 -12.01
N VAL A 33 -12.23 1.01 -10.99
CA VAL A 33 -11.60 1.26 -9.70
C VAL A 33 -10.45 0.29 -9.52
N MET A 34 -9.28 0.80 -9.14
CA MET A 34 -8.17 -0.03 -8.69
C MET A 34 -8.06 0.07 -7.18
N LEU A 35 -8.16 -1.08 -6.51
CA LEU A 35 -8.00 -1.20 -5.08
C LEU A 35 -6.59 -1.71 -4.78
N VAL A 36 -5.82 -0.96 -4.01
CA VAL A 36 -4.41 -1.21 -3.72
C VAL A 36 -4.24 -1.54 -2.24
N PHE A 37 -3.57 -2.67 -1.97
CA PHE A 37 -3.01 -2.96 -0.64
C PHE A 37 -1.52 -2.62 -0.65
N PRO A 38 -1.07 -1.64 0.14
CA PRO A 38 0.32 -1.17 0.12
C PRO A 38 1.27 -2.14 0.85
N PRO A 39 2.58 -2.11 0.52
CA PRO A 39 3.64 -2.87 1.19
C PRO A 39 3.68 -2.85 2.72
N ASP A 40 4.54 -3.69 3.28
CA ASP A 40 4.84 -3.86 4.71
C ASP A 40 3.78 -4.62 5.50
N TRP A 41 3.32 -5.74 4.94
CA TRP A 41 2.47 -6.75 5.58
C TRP A 41 3.01 -8.15 5.28
N TYR A 42 2.90 -9.12 6.21
CA TYR A 42 3.38 -10.46 5.93
C TYR A 42 2.48 -11.12 4.86
N PRO A 43 3.01 -11.55 3.70
CA PRO A 43 2.18 -11.95 2.55
C PRO A 43 1.65 -13.38 2.68
N SER A 44 1.01 -13.74 3.79
CA SER A 44 0.38 -15.05 4.00
C SER A 44 -1.07 -15.13 3.52
N GLU A 45 -1.79 -14.02 3.50
CA GLU A 45 -3.16 -13.96 3.02
C GLU A 45 -3.49 -12.58 2.43
N PRO A 46 -4.48 -12.49 1.51
CA PRO A 46 -4.99 -11.22 1.05
C PRO A 46 -5.60 -10.44 2.19
N TYR A 47 -5.34 -9.14 2.28
CA TYR A 47 -6.00 -8.31 3.27
C TYR A 47 -7.48 -8.09 2.91
N LEU A 48 -8.39 -8.44 3.83
CA LEU A 48 -9.84 -8.56 3.60
C LEU A 48 -10.50 -7.29 3.03
N SER A 49 -9.94 -6.10 3.27
CA SER A 49 -10.57 -4.86 2.79
C SER A 49 -10.72 -4.79 1.27
N LEU A 50 -9.77 -5.32 0.47
CA LEU A 50 -9.93 -5.24 -0.99
C LEU A 50 -11.07 -6.16 -1.46
N PRO A 51 -11.14 -7.43 -1.02
CA PRO A 51 -12.28 -8.30 -1.36
C PRO A 51 -13.64 -7.75 -0.93
N THR A 52 -13.73 -7.13 0.26
CA THR A 52 -14.98 -6.54 0.76
C THR A 52 -15.40 -5.31 -0.05
N LEU A 53 -14.48 -4.40 -0.37
CA LEU A 53 -14.80 -3.25 -1.22
C LEU A 53 -15.11 -3.69 -2.66
N THR A 54 -14.43 -4.72 -3.14
CA THR A 54 -14.66 -5.29 -4.49
C THR A 54 -16.08 -5.81 -4.64
N SER A 55 -16.59 -6.56 -3.66
CA SER A 55 -17.93 -7.13 -3.75
C SER A 55 -19.01 -6.03 -3.79
N VAL A 56 -18.86 -4.97 -2.99
CA VAL A 56 -19.78 -3.82 -2.96
C VAL A 56 -19.76 -3.06 -4.30
N LEU A 57 -18.57 -2.75 -4.82
CA LEU A 57 -18.41 -1.99 -6.06
C LEU A 57 -18.86 -2.77 -7.30
N ARG A 58 -18.55 -4.08 -7.38
CA ARG A 58 -18.99 -4.93 -8.49
C ARG A 58 -20.50 -5.15 -8.46
N ALA A 59 -21.11 -5.27 -7.27
CA ALA A 59 -22.57 -5.33 -7.14
C ALA A 59 -23.26 -4.05 -7.65
N ALA A 60 -22.62 -2.89 -7.52
CA ALA A 60 -23.07 -1.62 -8.11
C ALA A 60 -22.74 -1.48 -9.62
N GLY A 61 -22.11 -2.49 -10.23
CA GLY A 61 -21.81 -2.52 -11.66
C GLY A 61 -20.53 -1.82 -12.09
N HIS A 62 -19.66 -1.43 -11.14
CA HIS A 62 -18.32 -0.92 -11.44
C HIS A 62 -17.34 -2.04 -11.80
N GLN A 63 -16.30 -1.70 -12.58
CA GLN A 63 -15.19 -2.60 -12.82
C GLN A 63 -14.15 -2.42 -11.72
N VAL A 64 -13.66 -3.52 -11.14
CA VAL A 64 -12.72 -3.47 -10.01
C VAL A 64 -11.51 -4.34 -10.29
N VAL A 65 -10.33 -3.74 -10.17
CA VAL A 65 -9.02 -4.40 -10.19
C VAL A 65 -8.51 -4.44 -8.76
N GLN A 66 -8.22 -5.64 -8.26
CA GLN A 66 -7.57 -5.82 -6.95
C GLN A 66 -6.06 -5.94 -7.16
N LYS A 67 -5.28 -5.12 -6.45
CA LYS A 67 -3.82 -5.05 -6.57
C LYS A 67 -3.17 -5.14 -5.20
N ASP A 68 -2.72 -6.34 -4.84
CA ASP A 68 -1.91 -6.54 -3.65
C ASP A 68 -0.43 -6.23 -3.96
N VAL A 69 -0.07 -4.95 -3.83
CA VAL A 69 1.31 -4.49 -4.09
C VAL A 69 2.27 -5.03 -3.04
N ASN A 70 1.79 -5.33 -1.82
CA ASN A 70 2.59 -5.96 -0.78
C ASN A 70 3.10 -7.35 -1.20
N LEU A 71 2.19 -8.22 -1.63
CA LEU A 71 2.53 -9.54 -2.13
C LEU A 71 3.47 -9.49 -3.33
N GLU A 72 3.14 -8.65 -4.32
CA GLU A 72 3.94 -8.53 -5.53
C GLU A 72 5.33 -7.94 -5.25
N MET A 73 5.45 -7.00 -4.30
CA MET A 73 6.73 -6.45 -3.87
C MET A 73 7.64 -7.54 -3.30
N TYR A 74 7.15 -8.37 -2.37
CA TYR A 74 7.97 -9.43 -1.78
C TYR A 74 8.31 -10.52 -2.81
N ASP A 75 7.36 -10.94 -3.65
CA ASP A 75 7.64 -11.90 -4.73
C ASP A 75 8.74 -11.38 -5.68
N TRP A 76 8.72 -10.08 -5.98
CA TRP A 76 9.74 -9.41 -6.79
C TRP A 76 11.07 -9.23 -6.07
N PHE A 77 11.07 -8.82 -4.80
CA PHE A 77 12.30 -8.64 -4.01
C PHE A 77 13.11 -9.94 -3.92
N PHE A 78 12.41 -11.08 -3.84
CA PHE A 78 13.01 -12.42 -3.83
C PHE A 78 13.14 -13.03 -5.23
N SER A 79 13.25 -12.21 -6.28
CA SER A 79 13.39 -12.67 -7.67
C SER A 79 14.76 -12.33 -8.27
N ALA A 80 15.11 -13.07 -9.32
CA ALA A 80 16.29 -12.79 -10.12
C ALA A 80 16.28 -11.38 -10.76
N ASP A 81 15.10 -10.84 -11.11
CA ASP A 81 15.01 -9.50 -11.69
C ASP A 81 15.49 -8.43 -10.69
N PHE A 82 14.92 -8.42 -9.48
CA PHE A 82 15.27 -7.40 -8.49
C PHE A 82 16.69 -7.53 -7.97
N LEU A 83 17.15 -8.75 -7.66
CA LEU A 83 18.51 -8.95 -7.15
C LEU A 83 19.59 -8.55 -8.18
N ARG A 84 19.31 -8.72 -9.49
CA ARG A 84 20.19 -8.16 -10.54
C ARG A 84 20.14 -6.63 -10.58
N ARG A 85 19.01 -5.99 -10.24
CA ARG A 85 18.93 -4.52 -10.09
C ARG A 85 19.70 -4.05 -8.88
N VAL A 86 19.63 -4.76 -7.75
CA VAL A 86 20.46 -4.49 -6.56
C VAL A 86 21.93 -4.46 -6.95
N LEU A 87 22.42 -5.51 -7.63
CA LEU A 87 23.80 -5.56 -8.11
C LEU A 87 24.17 -4.36 -9.02
N LYS A 88 23.25 -3.89 -9.86
CA LYS A 88 23.47 -2.71 -10.71
C LYS A 88 23.51 -1.39 -9.92
N LYS A 89 22.89 -1.32 -8.74
CA LYS A 89 22.93 -0.15 -7.85
C LYS A 89 24.19 -0.09 -6.97
N VAL A 90 24.89 -1.22 -6.76
CA VAL A 90 26.12 -1.29 -5.94
C VAL A 90 27.18 -0.24 -6.36
N PRO A 91 27.56 -0.08 -7.65
CA PRO A 91 28.55 0.92 -8.04
C PRO A 91 28.10 2.37 -7.74
N GLN A 92 26.80 2.64 -7.78
CA GLN A 92 26.24 3.96 -7.49
C GLN A 92 26.40 4.30 -6.01
N GLN A 93 26.16 3.34 -5.12
CA GLN A 93 26.41 3.53 -3.68
C GLN A 93 27.90 3.66 -3.36
N LEU A 94 28.76 2.84 -3.96
CA LEU A 94 30.20 2.95 -3.77
C LEU A 94 30.73 4.32 -4.23
N ASP A 95 30.23 4.86 -5.35
CA ASP A 95 30.59 6.21 -5.80
C ASP A 95 30.08 7.30 -4.85
N ARG A 96 28.88 7.14 -4.28
CA ARG A 96 28.35 8.03 -3.23
C ARG A 96 29.27 8.07 -2.01
N LEU A 97 29.65 6.91 -1.47
CA LEU A 97 30.58 6.80 -0.34
C LEU A 97 31.95 7.37 -0.67
N ARG A 98 32.47 7.13 -1.88
CA ARG A 98 33.72 7.73 -2.35
C ARG A 98 33.65 9.25 -2.45
N LYS A 99 32.51 9.83 -2.83
CA LYS A 99 32.31 11.28 -2.85
C LYS A 99 32.22 11.85 -1.44
N LEU A 100 31.63 11.12 -0.49
CA LEU A 100 31.57 11.51 0.92
C LEU A 100 32.95 11.47 1.57
N SER A 101 33.76 10.44 1.32
CA SER A 101 35.11 10.30 1.87
C SER A 101 36.09 11.40 1.44
N LYS A 102 35.82 12.05 0.30
CA LYS A 102 36.56 13.25 -0.14
C LYS A 102 36.19 14.52 0.63
N LYS A 103 35.03 14.55 1.27
CA LYS A 103 34.51 15.71 2.00
C LYS A 103 34.73 15.59 3.51
N ARG A 104 34.64 14.38 4.06
CA ARG A 104 34.86 14.08 5.48
C ARG A 104 35.37 12.65 5.64
N GLU A 105 35.93 12.34 6.81
CA GLU A 105 36.16 10.95 7.20
C GLU A 105 34.83 10.19 7.24
N LEU A 106 34.85 8.93 6.80
CA LEU A 106 33.68 8.06 6.84
C LEU A 106 33.43 7.61 8.28
N GLU A 107 32.16 7.55 8.65
CA GLU A 107 31.73 6.94 9.91
C GLU A 107 31.94 5.43 9.86
N GLU A 108 32.04 4.78 11.03
CA GLU A 108 32.24 3.32 11.12
C GLU A 108 31.18 2.54 10.32
N SER A 109 29.91 2.94 10.44
CA SER A 109 28.79 2.36 9.68
C SER A 109 28.92 2.54 8.16
N GLU A 110 29.53 3.62 7.70
CA GLU A 110 29.77 3.88 6.27
C GLU A 110 30.95 3.05 5.74
N VAL A 111 31.97 2.80 6.58
CA VAL A 111 33.07 1.89 6.25
C VAL A 111 32.57 0.45 6.19
N GLU A 112 31.77 0.01 7.16
CA GLU A 112 31.12 -1.31 7.14
C GLU A 112 30.24 -1.49 5.91
N LEU A 113 29.43 -0.48 5.58
CA LEU A 113 28.61 -0.47 4.37
C LEU A 113 29.47 -0.59 3.11
N GLN A 114 30.59 0.15 3.04
CA GLN A 114 31.50 0.08 1.89
C GLN A 114 32.05 -1.34 1.70
N LEU A 115 32.47 -1.99 2.78
CA LEU A 115 32.97 -3.37 2.75
C LEU A 115 31.87 -4.35 2.31
N ALA A 116 30.68 -4.27 2.90
CA ALA A 116 29.55 -5.13 2.55
C ALA A 116 29.11 -4.95 1.08
N LEU A 117 29.18 -3.73 0.54
CA LEU A 117 28.94 -3.46 -0.88
C LEU A 117 29.99 -4.10 -1.80
N CYS A 118 31.25 -4.22 -1.36
CA CYS A 118 32.29 -4.89 -2.13
C CYS A 118 32.07 -6.42 -2.21
N ASP A 119 31.43 -7.00 -1.19
CA ASP A 119 31.07 -8.42 -1.13
C ASP A 119 29.85 -8.78 -2.01
N CYS A 120 29.13 -7.78 -2.53
CA CYS A 120 28.02 -7.96 -3.46
C CYS A 120 28.51 -8.28 -4.88
N THR A 121 29.23 -9.39 -5.05
CA THR A 121 29.75 -9.85 -6.35
C THR A 121 28.66 -10.48 -7.22
N ARG A 122 28.94 -10.70 -8.51
CA ARG A 122 28.02 -11.40 -9.43
C ARG A 122 27.72 -12.81 -8.94
N GLU A 123 28.74 -13.51 -8.48
CA GLU A 123 28.67 -14.89 -7.99
C GLU A 123 27.82 -14.94 -6.72
N ARG A 124 28.04 -14.01 -5.78
CA ARG A 124 27.28 -13.92 -4.53
C ARG A 124 25.80 -13.63 -4.78
N ILE A 125 25.50 -12.69 -5.66
CA ILE A 125 24.12 -12.36 -6.02
C ILE A 125 23.45 -13.52 -6.77
N ALA A 126 24.17 -14.25 -7.62
CA ALA A 126 23.64 -15.44 -8.27
C ALA A 126 23.29 -16.55 -7.26
N GLU A 127 24.16 -16.80 -6.28
CA GLU A 127 23.87 -17.73 -5.17
C GLU A 127 22.61 -17.30 -4.40
N LEU A 128 22.50 -16.02 -4.08
CA LEU A 128 21.38 -15.47 -3.32
C LEU A 128 20.05 -15.57 -4.10
N ILE A 129 20.08 -15.43 -5.42
CA ILE A 129 18.92 -15.64 -6.30
C ILE A 129 18.41 -17.08 -6.19
N GLU A 130 19.29 -18.07 -6.31
CA GLU A 130 18.92 -19.49 -6.23
C GLU A 130 18.35 -19.85 -4.84
N LYS A 131 18.94 -19.28 -3.78
CA LYS A 131 18.40 -19.41 -2.42
C LYS A 131 17.00 -18.80 -2.31
N ALA A 132 16.82 -17.58 -2.80
CA ALA A 132 15.54 -16.86 -2.71
C ALA A 132 14.40 -17.58 -3.45
N GLU A 133 14.66 -18.10 -4.66
CA GLU A 133 13.67 -18.90 -5.40
C GLU A 133 13.36 -20.22 -4.69
N THR A 134 14.36 -20.85 -4.06
CA THR A 134 14.15 -22.03 -3.22
C THR A 134 13.34 -21.72 -1.97
N ALA A 135 13.62 -20.62 -1.28
CA ALA A 135 12.87 -20.17 -0.12
C ALA A 135 11.41 -19.89 -0.48
N LYS A 136 11.13 -19.21 -1.60
CA LYS A 136 9.77 -19.00 -2.12
C LYS A 136 9.04 -20.32 -2.38
N ARG A 137 9.72 -21.32 -2.97
CA ARG A 137 9.14 -22.65 -3.21
C ARG A 137 8.80 -23.36 -1.90
N ILE A 138 9.70 -23.32 -0.91
CA ILE A 138 9.48 -23.92 0.41
C ILE A 138 8.23 -23.32 1.04
N VAL A 139 8.12 -21.99 1.13
CA VAL A 139 7.00 -21.36 1.82
C VAL A 139 5.64 -21.52 1.13
N ARG A 140 5.65 -21.87 -0.17
CA ARG A 140 4.47 -22.15 -0.99
C ARG A 140 4.16 -23.65 -1.10
N SER A 141 4.89 -24.51 -0.39
CA SER A 141 4.75 -25.97 -0.49
C SER A 141 4.61 -26.59 0.90
N GLN A 142 4.25 -27.87 0.93
CA GLN A 142 4.11 -28.62 2.19
C GLN A 142 5.43 -28.67 3.00
N GLU A 143 6.58 -28.36 2.38
CA GLU A 143 7.86 -28.17 3.07
C GLU A 143 7.82 -27.01 4.08
N PHE A 144 6.88 -26.07 3.95
CA PHE A 144 6.61 -25.01 4.93
C PHE A 144 6.39 -25.54 6.35
N TYR A 145 5.80 -26.74 6.49
CA TYR A 145 5.53 -27.34 7.80
C TYR A 145 6.75 -28.04 8.43
N GLU A 146 7.87 -28.15 7.70
CA GLU A 146 9.14 -28.64 8.23
C GLU A 146 9.91 -27.47 8.84
N ALA A 147 10.02 -27.45 10.19
CA ALA A 147 10.56 -26.32 10.94
C ALA A 147 11.94 -25.85 10.43
N ASP A 148 12.87 -26.77 10.19
CA ASP A 148 14.23 -26.45 9.72
C ASP A 148 14.22 -25.78 8.33
N LYS A 149 13.33 -26.24 7.43
CA LYS A 149 13.21 -25.67 6.09
C LYS A 149 12.57 -24.29 6.12
N LEU A 150 11.53 -24.11 6.95
CA LEU A 150 10.90 -22.81 7.14
C LEU A 150 11.89 -21.81 7.75
N GLU A 151 12.60 -22.19 8.81
CA GLU A 151 13.62 -21.35 9.43
C GLU A 151 14.69 -20.93 8.42
N TRP A 152 15.18 -21.90 7.62
CA TRP A 152 16.13 -21.61 6.55
C TRP A 152 15.55 -20.61 5.53
N ALA A 153 14.31 -20.80 5.07
CA ALA A 153 13.67 -19.91 4.12
C ALA A 153 13.50 -18.48 4.65
N ILE A 154 13.08 -18.33 5.92
CA ILE A 154 12.97 -17.03 6.59
C ILE A 154 14.34 -16.35 6.72
N ASN A 155 15.39 -17.11 7.05
CA ASN A 155 16.75 -16.58 7.12
C ASN A 155 17.26 -16.12 5.74
N VAL A 156 16.90 -16.82 4.66
CA VAL A 156 17.19 -16.37 3.29
C VAL A 156 16.46 -15.05 2.98
N PHE A 157 15.19 -14.90 3.34
CA PHE A 157 14.48 -13.63 3.14
C PHE A 157 15.12 -12.46 3.90
N ARG A 158 15.62 -12.72 5.12
CA ARG A 158 16.41 -11.74 5.88
C ARG A 158 17.73 -11.39 5.19
N GLU A 159 18.45 -12.38 4.67
CA GLU A 159 19.70 -12.18 3.92
C GLU A 159 19.47 -11.33 2.65
N VAL A 160 18.38 -11.62 1.92
CA VAL A 160 17.98 -10.85 0.74
C VAL A 160 17.64 -9.41 1.12
N THR A 161 16.78 -9.19 2.10
CA THR A 161 16.38 -7.84 2.52
C THR A 161 17.54 -7.03 3.12
N ALA A 162 18.47 -7.67 3.83
CA ALA A 162 19.72 -7.06 4.25
C ALA A 162 20.59 -6.63 3.05
N THR A 163 20.71 -7.48 2.02
CA THR A 163 21.46 -7.16 0.79
C THR A 163 20.82 -6.01 0.02
N ILE A 164 19.48 -5.96 -0.04
CA ILE A 164 18.73 -4.83 -0.61
C ILE A 164 19.04 -3.55 0.16
N SER A 165 19.04 -3.60 1.49
CA SER A 165 19.31 -2.44 2.35
C SER A 165 20.67 -1.79 2.05
N LEU A 166 21.69 -2.55 1.66
CA LEU A 166 23.01 -2.01 1.31
C LEU A 166 22.93 -0.97 0.18
N VAL A 167 22.07 -1.18 -0.82
CA VAL A 167 21.96 -0.27 -1.96
C VAL A 167 20.99 0.90 -1.73
N TYR A 168 20.21 0.86 -0.65
CA TYR A 168 19.27 1.90 -0.20
C TYR A 168 19.72 2.61 1.07
N ALA A 169 20.91 2.29 1.61
CA ALA A 169 21.39 2.82 2.87
C ALA A 169 21.32 4.37 2.92
N PRO A 170 20.90 4.96 4.05
CA PRO A 170 20.71 4.32 5.36
C PRO A 170 19.38 3.56 5.55
N ALA A 171 18.49 3.50 4.56
CA ALA A 171 17.25 2.73 4.71
C ALA A 171 17.53 1.24 4.95
N ARG A 172 16.73 0.66 5.85
CA ARG A 172 16.72 -0.75 6.22
C ARG A 172 15.44 -1.38 5.71
N ILE A 173 15.54 -2.11 4.61
CA ILE A 173 14.44 -2.88 4.05
C ILE A 173 14.31 -4.16 4.86
N CYS A 174 13.10 -4.45 5.34
CA CYS A 174 12.83 -5.62 6.16
C CYS A 174 11.62 -6.38 5.63
N MET A 175 11.48 -7.62 6.07
CA MET A 175 10.23 -8.37 5.97
C MET A 175 9.64 -8.52 7.37
N PRO A 176 8.31 -8.40 7.54
CA PRO A 176 7.64 -8.63 8.82
C PRO A 176 8.08 -9.95 9.48
N PRO A 177 8.23 -9.97 10.82
CA PRO A 177 7.74 -8.97 11.77
C PRO A 177 8.63 -7.73 11.96
N MET A 178 9.77 -7.65 11.28
CA MET A 178 10.60 -6.44 11.29
C MET A 178 10.02 -5.39 10.35
N GLU A 179 10.09 -4.13 10.75
CA GLU A 179 9.56 -3.00 9.96
C GLU A 179 10.64 -2.43 9.04
N THR A 180 10.25 -2.10 7.81
CA THR A 180 11.11 -1.31 6.92
C THR A 180 11.27 0.10 7.49
N ASP A 181 12.50 0.57 7.58
CA ASP A 181 12.84 1.89 8.10
C ASP A 181 13.58 2.69 7.03
N LEU A 182 12.95 3.76 6.54
CA LEU A 182 13.56 4.65 5.55
C LEU A 182 14.54 5.68 6.15
N SER A 183 14.82 5.60 7.46
CA SER A 183 15.57 6.60 8.24
C SER A 183 14.86 7.96 8.35
N TYR A 184 13.52 7.95 8.28
CA TYR A 184 12.65 9.11 8.45
C TYR A 184 11.61 8.85 9.53
N LYS A 185 11.16 9.90 10.22
CA LYS A 185 10.11 9.82 11.25
C LYS A 185 8.72 9.86 10.62
N VAL A 186 8.04 8.72 10.62
CA VAL A 186 6.68 8.57 10.08
C VAL A 186 5.63 9.47 10.75
N PHE A 187 5.87 9.93 11.97
CA PHE A 187 4.98 10.82 12.72
C PHE A 187 5.18 12.31 12.42
N ALA A 188 6.15 12.67 11.59
CA ALA A 188 6.39 14.05 11.16
C ALA A 188 6.04 14.18 9.67
N SER A 189 4.97 14.93 9.35
CA SER A 189 4.49 15.09 7.97
C SER A 189 5.55 15.68 7.03
N ALA A 190 6.41 16.57 7.53
CA ALA A 190 7.55 17.11 6.77
C ALA A 190 8.56 16.01 6.39
N GLU A 191 8.93 15.14 7.34
CA GLU A 191 9.86 14.03 7.06
C GLU A 191 9.23 12.99 6.13
N VAL A 192 7.92 12.74 6.22
CA VAL A 192 7.21 11.89 5.25
C VAL A 192 7.27 12.48 3.84
N LEU A 193 7.07 13.79 3.69
CA LEU A 193 7.16 14.46 2.40
C LEU A 193 8.58 14.45 1.82
N GLU A 194 9.61 14.58 2.66
CA GLU A 194 11.01 14.42 2.26
C GLU A 194 11.29 12.99 1.79
N ALA A 195 10.86 11.98 2.55
CA ALA A 195 11.04 10.56 2.20
C ALA A 195 10.41 10.21 0.85
N VAL A 196 9.24 10.77 0.53
CA VAL A 196 8.57 10.57 -0.77
C VAL A 196 9.45 11.05 -1.95
N GLN A 197 10.22 12.12 -1.75
CA GLN A 197 11.07 12.70 -2.79
C GLN A 197 12.47 12.07 -2.85
N ASP A 198 12.90 11.39 -1.79
CA ASP A 198 14.23 10.80 -1.71
C ASP A 198 14.35 9.54 -2.60
N SER A 199 14.89 9.71 -3.81
CA SER A 199 15.14 8.60 -4.76
C SER A 199 16.26 7.64 -4.34
N GLN A 200 17.05 8.01 -3.32
CA GLN A 200 18.19 7.24 -2.86
C GLN A 200 17.76 6.20 -1.82
N VAL A 201 16.89 6.55 -0.88
CA VAL A 201 16.51 5.65 0.23
C VAL A 201 15.13 5.04 0.06
N ASN A 202 14.22 5.69 -0.67
CA ASN A 202 12.84 5.24 -0.80
C ASN A 202 12.69 4.14 -1.86
N VAL A 203 12.80 2.88 -1.44
CA VAL A 203 12.61 1.71 -2.29
C VAL A 203 11.21 1.64 -2.93
N TYR A 204 10.20 2.26 -2.32
CA TYR A 204 8.83 2.20 -2.84
C TYR A 204 8.68 2.96 -4.16
N ARG A 205 9.62 3.84 -4.52
CA ARG A 205 9.70 4.43 -5.86
C ARG A 205 9.98 3.37 -6.93
N ASP A 206 10.92 2.47 -6.67
CA ASP A 206 11.22 1.33 -7.56
C ASP A 206 10.03 0.35 -7.63
N VAL A 207 9.33 0.13 -6.50
CA VAL A 207 8.10 -0.67 -6.44
C VAL A 207 6.99 -0.04 -7.29
N PHE A 208 6.79 1.27 -7.20
CA PHE A 208 5.83 1.99 -8.03
C PHE A 208 6.14 1.80 -9.52
N GLU A 209 7.37 2.09 -9.94
CA GLU A 209 7.77 1.99 -11.35
C GLU A 209 7.66 0.57 -11.90
N HIS A 210 8.00 -0.45 -11.11
CA HIS A 210 8.02 -1.83 -11.59
C HIS A 210 6.65 -2.52 -11.52
N ILE A 211 5.85 -2.24 -10.48
CA ILE A 211 4.66 -3.03 -10.16
C ILE A 211 3.38 -2.22 -10.38
N LEU A 212 3.26 -1.06 -9.74
CA LEU A 212 1.99 -0.34 -9.70
C LEU A 212 1.74 0.45 -10.98
N ARG A 213 2.74 1.17 -11.48
CA ARG A 213 2.64 2.00 -12.68
C ARG A 213 2.24 1.21 -13.93
N PRO A 214 2.87 0.07 -14.29
CA PRO A 214 2.47 -0.69 -15.47
C PRO A 214 1.03 -1.20 -15.38
N CYS A 215 0.57 -1.54 -14.16
CA CYS A 215 -0.80 -1.95 -13.92
C CYS A 215 -1.78 -0.78 -14.13
N ILE A 216 -1.46 0.41 -13.62
CA ILE A 216 -2.26 1.62 -13.84
C ILE A 216 -2.34 1.97 -15.34
N GLU A 217 -1.23 1.87 -16.08
CA GLU A 217 -1.19 2.15 -17.53
C GLU A 217 -2.04 1.17 -18.34
N ALA A 218 -2.01 -0.11 -17.99
CA ALA A 218 -2.80 -1.16 -18.63
C ALA A 218 -4.29 -1.04 -18.28
N GLU A 219 -4.61 -0.84 -17.01
CA GLU A 219 -5.98 -0.88 -16.52
C GLU A 219 -6.71 0.44 -16.71
N ARG A 220 -6.00 1.58 -16.68
CA ARG A 220 -6.55 2.95 -16.79
C ARG A 220 -7.72 3.20 -15.83
N PRO A 221 -7.53 3.04 -14.51
CA PRO A 221 -8.60 3.26 -13.54
C PRO A 221 -8.97 4.75 -13.47
N ASP A 222 -10.23 5.04 -13.17
CA ASP A 222 -10.71 6.38 -12.86
C ASP A 222 -10.43 6.76 -11.39
N VAL A 223 -10.45 5.76 -10.51
CA VAL A 223 -10.25 5.91 -9.06
C VAL A 223 -9.25 4.88 -8.57
N VAL A 224 -8.30 5.29 -7.73
CA VAL A 224 -7.41 4.39 -6.98
C VAL A 224 -7.74 4.51 -5.50
N GLY A 225 -8.18 3.42 -4.88
CA GLY A 225 -8.39 3.32 -3.43
C GLY A 225 -7.24 2.56 -2.77
N ILE A 226 -6.55 3.17 -1.81
CA ILE A 226 -5.44 2.54 -1.07
C ILE A 226 -5.86 2.26 0.37
N SER A 227 -5.84 0.98 0.77
CA SER A 227 -6.26 0.54 2.10
C SER A 227 -5.07 0.40 3.06
N ILE A 228 -4.98 1.30 4.05
CA ILE A 228 -3.86 1.41 4.99
C ILE A 228 -4.25 0.84 6.36
N VAL A 229 -3.56 -0.22 6.76
CA VAL A 229 -3.86 -0.97 7.99
C VAL A 229 -2.88 -0.60 9.08
N LEU A 230 -1.59 -0.65 8.77
CA LEU A 230 -0.50 -0.41 9.70
C LEU A 230 0.19 0.91 9.40
N GLN A 231 0.77 1.51 10.44
CA GLN A 231 1.49 2.80 10.35
C GLN A 231 2.69 2.73 9.40
N GLN A 232 3.40 1.60 9.36
CA GLN A 232 4.56 1.39 8.49
C GLN A 232 4.23 1.52 7.00
N GLN A 233 2.98 1.27 6.60
CA GLN A 233 2.55 1.37 5.20
C GLN A 233 2.36 2.83 4.75
N LEU A 234 2.55 3.82 5.63
CA LEU A 234 2.39 5.23 5.28
C LEU A 234 3.46 5.70 4.29
N PHE A 235 4.72 5.28 4.41
CA PHE A 235 5.76 5.68 3.45
C PHE A 235 5.46 5.17 2.05
N SER A 236 5.13 3.89 1.91
CA SER A 236 4.76 3.30 0.63
C SER A 236 3.50 3.94 0.05
N THR A 237 2.47 4.14 0.88
CA THR A 237 1.21 4.78 0.44
C THR A 237 1.43 6.22 -0.02
N MET A 238 2.10 7.06 0.77
CA MET A 238 2.34 8.46 0.40
C MET A 238 3.22 8.57 -0.84
N THR A 239 4.17 7.66 -1.02
CA THR A 239 4.98 7.55 -2.24
C THR A 239 4.13 7.23 -3.46
N PHE A 240 3.24 6.23 -3.34
CA PHE A 240 2.33 5.87 -4.42
C PHE A 240 1.35 7.01 -4.74
N CYS A 241 0.74 7.63 -3.74
CA CYS A 241 -0.13 8.79 -3.91
C CYS A 241 0.57 9.90 -4.71
N ALA A 242 1.76 10.31 -4.27
CA ALA A 242 2.54 11.35 -4.96
C ALA A 242 2.82 11.00 -6.42
N LEU A 243 3.27 9.77 -6.68
CA LEU A 243 3.63 9.33 -8.03
C LEU A 243 2.42 9.12 -8.94
N ILE A 244 1.29 8.67 -8.39
CA ILE A 244 0.04 8.59 -9.14
C ILE A 244 -0.40 9.99 -9.54
N LYS A 245 -0.37 10.98 -8.64
CA LYS A 245 -0.73 12.37 -8.99
C LYS A 245 0.24 12.99 -10.00
N GLU A 246 1.53 12.65 -9.93
CA GLU A 246 2.56 13.10 -10.89
C GLU A 246 2.32 12.54 -12.29
N HIS A 247 2.14 11.23 -12.43
CA HIS A 247 2.04 10.56 -13.74
C HIS A 247 0.62 10.50 -14.29
N PHE A 248 -0.39 10.48 -13.42
CA PHE A 248 -1.79 10.27 -13.75
C PHE A 248 -2.70 11.27 -12.99
N PRO A 249 -2.54 12.60 -13.20
CA PRO A 249 -3.24 13.62 -12.43
C PRO A 249 -4.78 13.57 -12.53
N HIS A 250 -5.31 12.86 -13.54
CA HIS A 250 -6.74 12.66 -13.77
C HIS A 250 -7.36 11.57 -12.89
N ILE A 251 -6.56 10.72 -12.26
CA ILE A 251 -7.02 9.68 -11.36
C ILE A 251 -7.37 10.30 -10.01
N HIS A 252 -8.56 9.98 -9.50
CA HIS A 252 -8.95 10.32 -8.13
C HIS A 252 -8.32 9.33 -7.16
N VAL A 253 -7.48 9.81 -6.25
CA VAL A 253 -6.77 8.98 -5.27
C VAL A 253 -7.45 9.11 -3.92
N THR A 254 -7.87 7.98 -3.38
CA THR A 254 -8.50 7.87 -2.05
C THR A 254 -7.68 6.97 -1.16
N ILE A 255 -7.43 7.40 0.07
CA ILE A 255 -6.87 6.54 1.11
C ILE A 255 -7.95 6.12 2.12
N GLY A 256 -7.81 4.96 2.74
CA GLY A 256 -8.72 4.52 3.79
C GLY A 256 -8.08 3.50 4.71
N GLY A 257 -8.88 2.89 5.58
CA GLY A 257 -8.44 1.84 6.50
C GLY A 257 -8.12 2.34 7.90
N ASN A 258 -7.77 1.39 8.79
CA ASN A 258 -7.65 1.64 10.22
C ASN A 258 -6.67 2.77 10.57
N THR A 259 -5.53 2.85 9.89
CA THR A 259 -4.55 3.92 10.14
C THR A 259 -5.10 5.29 9.77
N VAL A 260 -5.85 5.40 8.66
CA VAL A 260 -6.50 6.65 8.24
C VAL A 260 -7.56 7.10 9.25
N THR A 261 -8.38 6.17 9.76
CA THR A 261 -9.36 6.44 10.82
C THR A 261 -8.75 6.99 12.11
N ARG A 262 -7.54 6.50 12.47
CA ARG A 262 -6.79 7.01 13.63
C ARG A 262 -6.21 8.41 13.40
N LEU A 263 -5.93 8.76 12.14
CA LEU A 263 -5.40 10.07 11.74
C LEU A 263 -6.48 11.09 11.39
N ARG A 264 -7.77 10.74 11.45
CA ARG A 264 -8.90 11.59 11.01
C ARG A 264 -8.88 13.02 11.58
N ASP A 265 -8.41 13.18 12.81
CA ASP A 265 -8.39 14.48 13.50
C ASP A 265 -7.16 15.32 13.10
N ALA A 266 -6.08 14.69 12.62
CA ALA A 266 -4.85 15.36 12.22
C ALA A 266 -4.78 15.63 10.70
N LEU A 267 -5.48 14.84 9.89
CA LEU A 267 -5.47 14.96 8.42
C LEU A 267 -5.91 16.35 7.92
N PRO A 268 -7.00 16.96 8.43
CA PRO A 268 -7.41 18.30 7.99
C PRO A 268 -6.37 19.39 8.26
N ASP A 269 -5.57 19.23 9.31
CA ASP A 269 -4.54 20.18 9.74
C ASP A 269 -3.17 19.94 9.07
N THR A 270 -3.09 19.01 8.11
CA THR A 270 -1.85 18.67 7.39
C THR A 270 -1.97 18.85 5.87
N PRO A 271 -2.22 20.07 5.37
CA PRO A 271 -2.56 20.31 3.97
C PRO A 271 -1.51 19.88 2.96
N ASN A 272 -0.22 19.96 3.33
CA ASN A 272 0.87 19.51 2.45
C ASN A 272 0.88 17.99 2.28
N LEU A 273 0.54 17.24 3.34
CA LEU A 273 0.41 15.78 3.26
C LEU A 273 -0.87 15.40 2.51
N PHE A 274 -1.99 16.07 2.83
CA PHE A 274 -3.26 15.85 2.15
C PHE A 274 -3.14 16.13 0.64
N ALA A 275 -2.24 17.02 0.21
CA ALA A 275 -2.02 17.32 -1.20
C ALA A 275 -1.54 16.13 -2.04
N LEU A 276 -1.11 15.03 -1.42
CA LEU A 276 -0.71 13.82 -2.13
C LEU A 276 -1.91 13.00 -2.64
N PHE A 277 -3.12 13.21 -2.11
CA PHE A 277 -4.33 12.48 -2.46
C PHE A 277 -5.56 13.41 -2.50
N ASP A 278 -6.69 12.91 -3.00
CA ASP A 278 -7.89 13.73 -3.22
C ASP A 278 -8.92 13.57 -2.08
N SER A 279 -8.92 12.40 -1.43
CA SER A 279 -9.86 12.09 -0.35
C SER A 279 -9.37 11.00 0.61
N ALA A 280 -9.96 10.95 1.79
CA ALA A 280 -9.76 9.93 2.80
C ALA A 280 -11.09 9.43 3.34
N VAL A 281 -11.30 8.10 3.33
CA VAL A 281 -12.45 7.45 3.96
C VAL A 281 -12.03 6.98 5.35
N VAL A 282 -12.75 7.46 6.38
CA VAL A 282 -12.52 7.10 7.79
C VAL A 282 -13.61 6.14 8.28
N TYR A 283 -13.38 5.45 9.39
CA TYR A 283 -14.30 4.46 9.93
C TYR A 283 -14.59 3.30 8.94
N GLU A 284 -15.86 2.89 8.82
CA GLU A 284 -16.31 1.92 7.83
C GLU A 284 -16.53 2.60 6.48
N GLY A 285 -16.16 1.89 5.40
CA GLY A 285 -15.88 2.52 4.12
C GLY A 285 -16.70 2.00 2.96
N GLU A 286 -17.48 0.94 3.12
CA GLU A 286 -18.18 0.27 2.02
C GLU A 286 -19.16 1.20 1.31
N THR A 287 -20.08 1.80 2.07
CA THR A 287 -21.06 2.76 1.55
C THR A 287 -20.37 4.06 1.15
N ALA A 288 -19.47 4.59 1.99
CA ALA A 288 -18.80 5.86 1.74
C ALA A 288 -17.95 5.84 0.47
N PHE A 289 -17.18 4.77 0.26
CA PHE A 289 -16.33 4.61 -0.92
C PHE A 289 -17.15 4.36 -2.19
N LEU A 290 -18.25 3.60 -2.12
CA LEU A 290 -19.17 3.46 -3.23
C LEU A 290 -19.76 4.81 -3.66
N GLN A 291 -20.31 5.59 -2.71
CA GLN A 291 -20.86 6.90 -2.99
C GLN A 291 -19.81 7.86 -3.56
N LEU A 292 -18.56 7.77 -3.08
CA LEU A 292 -17.43 8.54 -3.61
C LEU A 292 -17.14 8.19 -5.08
N VAL A 293 -17.03 6.90 -5.41
CA VAL A 293 -16.78 6.45 -6.79
C VAL A 293 -17.89 6.93 -7.74
N GLU A 294 -19.14 6.84 -7.30
CA GLU A 294 -20.28 7.32 -8.07
C GLU A 294 -20.30 8.84 -8.22
N ALA A 295 -19.98 9.58 -7.15
CA ALA A 295 -19.93 11.04 -7.18
C ALA A 295 -18.80 11.56 -8.08
N VAL A 296 -17.59 10.99 -7.97
CA VAL A 296 -16.47 11.26 -8.88
C VAL A 296 -16.88 10.97 -10.32
N GLY A 297 -17.63 9.89 -10.55
CA GLY A 297 -18.04 9.53 -11.90
C GLY A 297 -19.14 10.36 -12.53
N ALA A 298 -19.99 10.97 -11.72
CA ALA A 298 -21.02 11.90 -12.15
C ALA A 298 -20.57 13.38 -12.07
N GLY A 299 -19.36 13.66 -11.56
CA GLY A 299 -18.91 15.04 -11.29
C GLY A 299 -19.76 15.76 -10.24
N ARG A 300 -20.29 15.01 -9.27
CA ARG A 300 -21.15 15.53 -8.19
C ARG A 300 -20.32 16.01 -7.00
N ASP A 301 -20.98 16.81 -6.16
CA ASP A 301 -20.45 17.24 -4.88
C ASP A 301 -20.22 16.06 -3.92
N LEU A 302 -19.17 16.16 -3.10
CA LEU A 302 -18.74 15.17 -2.12
C LEU A 302 -19.25 15.47 -0.71
N ALA A 303 -19.79 16.66 -0.45
CA ALA A 303 -20.19 17.13 0.88
C ALA A 303 -21.23 16.24 1.58
N GLY A 304 -22.09 15.55 0.82
CA GLY A 304 -23.15 14.67 1.35
C GLY A 304 -22.69 13.26 1.71
N ILE A 305 -21.44 12.89 1.40
CA ILE A 305 -20.93 11.53 1.60
C ILE A 305 -20.52 11.36 3.07
N PRO A 306 -21.03 10.34 3.81
CA PRO A 306 -20.62 10.11 5.19
C PRO A 306 -19.17 9.63 5.26
N ASN A 307 -18.55 9.77 6.42
CA ASN A 307 -17.22 9.20 6.70
C ASN A 307 -16.09 9.71 5.78
N LEU A 308 -16.29 10.84 5.09
CA LEU A 308 -15.36 11.35 4.09
C LEU A 308 -14.60 12.59 4.60
N ILE A 309 -13.31 12.63 4.34
CA ILE A 309 -12.51 13.85 4.32
C ILE A 309 -12.08 14.05 2.86
N TYR A 310 -12.27 15.23 2.30
CA TYR A 310 -11.93 15.48 0.89
C TYR A 310 -11.34 16.87 0.70
N ARG A 311 -10.64 17.05 -0.41
CA ARG A 311 -10.08 18.34 -0.80
C ARG A 311 -10.71 18.83 -2.10
N ASP A 312 -11.06 20.11 -2.13
CA ASP A 312 -11.50 20.82 -3.33
C ASP A 312 -10.76 22.17 -3.47
N GLY A 313 -11.26 23.04 -4.36
CA GLY A 313 -10.68 24.38 -4.57
C GLY A 313 -10.84 25.35 -3.39
N ALA A 314 -11.75 25.09 -2.45
CA ALA A 314 -11.98 25.89 -1.26
C ALA A 314 -11.15 25.43 -0.05
N GLY A 315 -10.73 24.17 -0.02
CA GLY A 315 -9.85 23.66 1.03
C GLY A 315 -10.07 22.17 1.32
N ILE A 316 -9.74 21.76 2.54
CA ILE A 316 -9.99 20.41 3.05
C ILE A 316 -11.27 20.46 3.87
N HIS A 317 -12.18 19.53 3.61
CA HIS A 317 -13.48 19.42 4.24
C HIS A 317 -13.63 18.07 4.92
N THR A 318 -14.16 18.08 6.13
CA THR A 318 -14.52 16.88 6.86
C THR A 318 -16.04 16.76 6.87
N SER A 319 -16.56 15.62 6.41
CA SER A 319 -17.99 15.34 6.42
C SER A 319 -18.52 15.37 7.86
N PRO A 320 -19.63 16.09 8.12
CA PRO A 320 -20.28 16.07 9.42
C PRO A 320 -21.12 14.81 9.64
N LEU A 321 -21.26 13.96 8.61
CA LEU A 321 -22.06 12.74 8.63
C LEU A 321 -21.17 11.53 8.90
N THR A 322 -21.63 10.64 9.76
CA THR A 322 -21.02 9.32 9.94
C THR A 322 -22.00 8.20 9.65
N TYR A 323 -21.49 7.07 9.18
CA TYR A 323 -22.30 5.89 8.90
C TYR A 323 -21.58 4.63 9.38
N ALA A 324 -22.34 3.72 9.99
CA ALA A 324 -21.88 2.39 10.36
C ALA A 324 -22.60 1.38 9.46
N GLU A 325 -21.88 0.41 8.89
CA GLU A 325 -22.47 -0.50 7.93
C GLU A 325 -23.34 -1.55 8.62
N ASP A 326 -24.44 -1.91 7.95
CA ASP A 326 -25.15 -3.14 8.29
C ASP A 326 -24.44 -4.33 7.64
N MET A 327 -23.63 -5.05 8.42
CA MET A 327 -22.91 -6.21 7.92
C MET A 327 -23.80 -7.30 7.33
N ALA A 328 -25.06 -7.44 7.79
CA ALA A 328 -25.97 -8.44 7.25
C ALA A 328 -26.45 -8.09 5.84
N ALA A 329 -26.36 -6.81 5.46
CA ALA A 329 -26.71 -6.32 4.13
C ALA A 329 -25.52 -6.30 3.16
N LEU A 330 -24.28 -6.49 3.64
CA LEU A 330 -23.10 -6.49 2.78
C LEU A 330 -22.97 -7.82 2.01
N PRO A 331 -22.58 -7.78 0.72
CA PRO A 331 -22.29 -8.99 -0.03
C PRO A 331 -21.04 -9.71 0.52
N PRO A 332 -20.93 -11.04 0.33
CA PRO A 332 -19.73 -11.77 0.73
C PRO A 332 -18.48 -11.20 0.04
N PRO A 333 -17.30 -11.26 0.66
CA PRO A 333 -16.07 -10.76 0.07
C PRO A 333 -15.75 -11.46 -1.26
N ASP A 334 -15.28 -10.68 -2.25
CA ASP A 334 -14.95 -11.15 -3.59
C ASP A 334 -13.43 -11.21 -3.77
N PHE A 335 -12.88 -12.42 -3.84
CA PHE A 335 -11.44 -12.65 -4.01
C PHE A 335 -10.99 -12.74 -5.47
N ASP A 336 -11.91 -12.61 -6.43
CA ASP A 336 -11.60 -12.80 -7.84
C ASP A 336 -10.70 -11.66 -8.36
N GLY A 337 -9.60 -12.07 -8.98
CA GLY A 337 -8.56 -11.18 -9.52
C GLY A 337 -7.29 -11.12 -8.66
N LEU A 338 -7.30 -11.68 -7.45
CA LEU A 338 -6.09 -11.78 -6.62
C LEU A 338 -5.26 -13.03 -6.99
N PRO A 339 -3.91 -12.96 -6.98
CA PRO A 339 -3.04 -14.09 -7.27
C PRO A 339 -2.87 -15.01 -6.04
N LEU A 340 -3.95 -15.70 -5.66
CA LEU A 340 -4.06 -16.48 -4.42
C LEU A 340 -2.98 -17.56 -4.25
N GLU A 341 -2.43 -18.08 -5.36
CA GLU A 341 -1.35 -19.06 -5.38
C GLU A 341 0.04 -18.50 -5.08
N LYS A 342 0.19 -17.17 -5.04
CA LYS A 342 1.49 -16.52 -4.80
C LYS A 342 1.74 -16.18 -3.33
N TYR A 343 0.75 -16.25 -2.45
CA TYR A 343 0.94 -16.02 -1.01
C TYR A 343 1.94 -17.01 -0.39
N PHE A 344 2.63 -16.60 0.67
CA PHE A 344 3.79 -17.28 1.26
C PHE A 344 3.36 -18.31 2.30
N VAL A 345 2.37 -19.12 1.90
CA VAL A 345 1.82 -20.24 2.64
C VAL A 345 1.43 -21.34 1.63
N PRO A 346 1.46 -22.62 2.02
CA PRO A 346 1.09 -23.72 1.12
C PRO A 346 -0.42 -23.78 0.86
N ASP A 347 -1.22 -23.48 1.88
CA ASP A 347 -2.67 -23.62 1.84
C ASP A 347 -3.32 -22.25 1.65
N ARG A 348 -4.36 -22.19 0.81
CA ARG A 348 -5.06 -20.94 0.53
C ARG A 348 -5.83 -20.48 1.75
N ILE A 349 -5.50 -19.28 2.23
CA ILE A 349 -6.19 -18.63 3.34
C ILE A 349 -7.07 -17.51 2.78
N LEU A 350 -8.38 -17.60 3.01
CA LEU A 350 -9.35 -16.57 2.64
C LEU A 350 -9.96 -16.00 3.92
N PRO A 351 -9.60 -14.76 4.33
CA PRO A 351 -10.14 -14.18 5.54
C PRO A 351 -11.65 -13.92 5.42
N TYR A 352 -12.36 -14.05 6.53
CA TYR A 352 -13.78 -13.72 6.61
C TYR A 352 -14.07 -13.05 7.96
N LEU A 353 -14.77 -11.92 7.92
CA LEU A 353 -15.14 -11.18 9.14
C LEU A 353 -16.57 -11.52 9.53
N ALA A 354 -16.74 -12.32 10.58
CA ALA A 354 -18.06 -12.73 11.06
C ALA A 354 -18.78 -11.64 11.89
N THR A 355 -18.03 -10.80 12.61
CA THR A 355 -18.55 -9.70 13.46
C THR A 355 -17.63 -8.47 13.40
N ARG A 356 -18.20 -7.26 13.51
CA ARG A 356 -17.49 -5.98 13.73
C ARG A 356 -17.66 -5.56 15.19
N GLY A 357 -16.64 -4.90 15.75
CA GLY A 357 -16.54 -4.63 17.18
C GLY A 357 -16.29 -3.18 17.54
#